data_AF-A0A809PS56-F1
#
_entry.id   AF-A0A809PS56-F1
#
_cell.length_a   1.000
_cell.length_b   1.000
_cell.length_c   1.000
_cell.angle_alpha   90.00
_cell.angle_beta   90.00
_cell.angle_gamma   90.00
#
_symmetry.space_group_name_H-M   'P 1'
#
loop_
_entity.id
_entity.type
_entity.pdbx_description
1 polymer ?
#
loop_
_entity_poly.entity_id
_entity_poly.type
_entity_poly.pdbx_seq_one_letter_code
_entity_poly.pdbx_strand_id
1 'polypeptide(L)'
;MTKFKNYSSVSIVLIALSALVALTSSFGGTIENLRILFITDPDHAGFADVLSGQVWRLLTPAFIHFGLMHLIFNLLWVWDLGIVIENRKGPRFYLGFFLVAAVISNIAQYLLTDNPYFGGMSGVIYGLFSYVWIRGRYDAAFNGIMRKATVNMMLAWFVLCWTGLLGPIANWAHTMGLLVGAAWAYIECKKLGLTQSSLPLPANAAQNLEYFSTADILKAESLRDWVRQQYLPEARAQFDTIEGKLKIIEVILQQKPIEARPAHEVQALEIVFADALVQETGLKWAVIDNDRQRIFVMTTADAPPVIFSLVPASKIMQAVIDTNKDANLAALFKTSVQTIRENLQQRTNTG
;
A
#
# COMPACT_ATOMS: atom_id res chain seq x y z
N MET A 1 3.34 21.63 10.04
CA MET A 1 4.03 20.52 10.74
C MET A 1 3.08 19.92 11.78
N THR A 2 2.34 18.88 11.43
CA THR A 2 1.51 18.12 12.38
C THR A 2 2.43 17.19 13.17
N LYS A 3 2.57 17.42 14.49
CA LYS A 3 3.30 16.54 15.40
C LYS A 3 2.70 15.13 15.31
N PHE A 4 3.46 14.17 14.77
CA PHE A 4 3.14 12.75 14.90
C PHE A 4 3.09 12.40 16.40
N LYS A 5 1.97 11.85 16.88
CA LYS A 5 1.90 11.31 18.25
C LYS A 5 2.74 10.03 18.29
N ASN A 6 3.92 10.12 18.90
CA ASN A 6 4.88 9.03 19.07
C ASN A 6 4.46 8.05 20.18
N TYR A 7 3.47 7.19 19.94
CA TYR A 7 3.28 6.04 20.83
C TYR A 7 2.86 4.79 20.04
N SER A 8 3.82 3.91 19.74
CA SER A 8 3.54 2.56 19.24
C SER A 8 3.28 1.60 20.40
N SER A 9 2.24 1.91 21.17
CA SER A 9 1.91 1.18 22.39
C SER A 9 1.79 -0.32 22.17
N VAL A 10 1.17 -0.74 21.06
CA VAL A 10 0.97 -2.15 20.73
C VAL A 10 2.29 -2.78 20.29
N SER A 11 3.06 -2.14 19.39
CA SER A 11 4.38 -2.69 18.99
C SER A 11 5.29 -2.89 20.20
N ILE A 12 5.34 -1.93 21.13
CA ILE A 12 6.16 -2.02 22.34
C ILE A 12 5.72 -3.21 23.19
N VAL A 13 4.43 -3.41 23.41
CA VAL A 13 3.90 -4.54 24.18
C VAL A 13 4.23 -5.87 23.50
N LEU A 14 4.03 -5.98 22.18
CA LEU A 14 4.35 -7.19 21.43
C LEU A 14 5.84 -7.54 21.48
N ILE A 15 6.70 -6.53 21.38
CA ILE A 15 8.16 -6.66 21.50
C ILE A 15 8.54 -7.10 22.91
N ALA A 16 7.99 -6.45 23.94
CA ALA A 16 8.28 -6.77 25.33
C ALA A 16 7.84 -8.19 25.70
N LEU A 17 6.65 -8.62 25.28
CA LEU A 17 6.15 -9.98 25.52
C LEU A 17 7.01 -11.04 24.80
N SER A 18 7.39 -10.78 23.55
CA SER A 18 8.26 -11.69 22.78
C SER A 18 9.64 -11.82 23.42
N ALA A 19 10.22 -10.69 23.87
CA ALA A 19 11.50 -10.69 24.57
C ALA A 19 11.41 -11.42 25.92
N LEU A 20 10.33 -11.20 26.68
CA LEU A 20 10.09 -11.90 27.93
C LEU A 20 10.03 -13.42 27.73
N VAL A 21 9.20 -13.90 26.80
CA VAL A 21 9.05 -15.34 26.49
C VAL A 21 10.38 -15.94 26.01
N ALA A 22 11.12 -15.22 25.16
CA ALA A 22 12.42 -15.68 24.69
C ALA A 22 13.44 -15.79 25.85
N LEU A 23 13.49 -14.82 26.75
CA LEU A 23 14.41 -14.86 27.89
C LEU A 23 14.03 -15.96 28.90
N THR A 24 12.75 -16.10 29.25
CA THR A 24 12.30 -17.10 30.23
C THR A 24 12.40 -18.54 29.71
N SER A 25 12.35 -18.73 28.39
CA SER A 25 12.59 -20.04 27.75
C SER A 25 14.05 -20.30 27.38
N SER A 26 14.96 -19.36 27.70
CA SER A 26 16.36 -19.42 27.26
C SER A 26 16.47 -19.63 25.74
N PHE A 27 15.72 -18.82 24.97
CA PHE A 27 15.62 -18.86 23.51
C PHE A 27 15.19 -20.23 22.97
N GLY A 28 14.29 -20.92 23.68
CA GLY A 28 13.81 -22.26 23.37
C GLY A 28 14.69 -23.41 23.88
N GLY A 29 15.71 -23.13 24.70
CA GLY A 29 16.53 -24.16 25.35
C GLY A 29 15.77 -25.00 26.39
N THR A 30 14.64 -24.51 26.90
CA THR A 30 13.74 -25.25 27.82
C THR A 30 12.37 -25.45 27.19
N ILE A 31 12.22 -26.51 26.38
CA ILE A 31 10.96 -26.86 25.70
C ILE A 31 9.80 -27.02 26.69
N GLU A 32 10.06 -27.57 27.88
CA GLU A 32 9.02 -27.75 28.91
C GLU A 32 8.35 -26.42 29.31
N ASN A 33 9.11 -25.33 29.42
CA ASN A 33 8.57 -24.00 29.72
C ASN A 33 7.71 -23.44 28.58
N LEU A 34 7.86 -23.97 27.37
CA LEU A 34 7.13 -23.56 26.17
C LEU A 34 5.89 -24.42 25.90
N ARG A 35 5.73 -25.58 26.55
CA ARG A 35 4.61 -26.50 26.29
C ARG A 35 3.26 -25.83 26.38
N ILE A 36 3.05 -24.96 27.37
CA ILE A 36 1.79 -24.23 27.57
C ILE A 36 1.52 -23.18 26.49
N LEU A 37 2.56 -22.76 25.77
CA LEU A 37 2.51 -21.73 24.73
C LEU A 37 2.39 -22.31 23.31
N PHE A 38 2.70 -23.59 23.10
CA PHE A 38 2.48 -24.26 21.83
C PHE A 38 0.99 -24.38 21.49
N ILE A 39 0.70 -24.55 20.20
CA ILE A 39 -0.67 -24.61 19.69
C ILE A 39 -1.48 -25.80 20.24
N THR A 40 -0.78 -26.88 20.56
CA THR A 40 -1.27 -28.03 21.31
C THR A 40 -0.12 -28.52 22.19
N ASP A 41 -0.43 -29.21 23.28
CA ASP A 41 0.59 -29.98 23.98
C ASP A 41 1.19 -31.02 23.02
N PRO A 42 2.54 -31.18 22.96
CA PRO A 42 3.16 -32.14 22.05
C PRO A 42 2.77 -33.60 22.26
N ASP A 43 2.26 -33.97 23.44
CA ASP A 43 1.77 -35.32 23.74
C ASP A 43 0.28 -35.51 23.38
N HIS A 44 -0.40 -34.44 22.97
CA HIS A 44 -1.80 -34.44 22.57
C HIS A 44 -1.95 -34.32 21.05
N ALA A 45 -3.02 -34.93 20.52
CA ALA A 45 -3.33 -34.88 19.10
C ALA A 45 -4.35 -33.77 18.78
N GLY A 46 -4.14 -33.11 17.64
CA GLY A 46 -5.05 -32.11 17.11
C GLY A 46 -5.20 -30.90 18.03
N PHE A 47 -6.42 -30.37 18.12
CA PHE A 47 -6.73 -29.17 18.90
C PHE A 47 -7.40 -29.49 20.26
N ALA A 48 -7.12 -30.65 20.85
CA ALA A 48 -7.77 -31.10 22.09
C ALA A 48 -7.62 -30.07 23.24
N ASP A 49 -6.42 -29.48 23.41
CA ASP A 49 -6.19 -28.46 24.42
C ASP A 49 -7.01 -27.18 24.17
N VAL A 50 -7.10 -26.74 22.91
CA VAL A 50 -7.91 -25.57 22.55
C VAL A 50 -9.39 -25.83 22.83
N LEU A 51 -9.88 -27.03 22.47
CA LEU A 51 -11.27 -27.45 22.69
C LEU A 51 -11.62 -27.62 24.17
N SER A 52 -10.62 -27.92 25.02
CA SER A 52 -10.79 -27.97 26.48
C SER A 52 -10.68 -26.61 27.18
N GLY A 53 -10.56 -25.51 26.41
CA GLY A 53 -10.59 -24.14 26.93
C GLY A 53 -9.25 -23.41 26.90
N GLN A 54 -8.17 -24.04 26.45
CA GLN A 54 -6.83 -23.42 26.36
C GLN A 54 -6.70 -22.55 25.09
N VAL A 55 -7.66 -21.64 24.88
CA VAL A 55 -7.80 -20.86 23.63
C VAL A 55 -6.62 -19.92 23.35
N TRP A 56 -5.84 -19.56 24.36
CA TRP A 56 -4.63 -18.75 24.19
C TRP A 56 -3.60 -19.43 23.29
N ARG A 57 -3.61 -20.77 23.20
CA ARG A 57 -2.71 -21.57 22.34
C ARG A 57 -2.82 -21.24 20.86
N LEU A 58 -3.95 -20.69 20.42
CA LEU A 58 -4.09 -20.20 19.04
C LEU A 58 -3.21 -18.96 18.77
N LEU A 59 -2.87 -18.21 19.81
CA LEU A 59 -2.14 -16.95 19.74
C LEU A 59 -0.69 -17.07 20.22
N THR A 60 -0.46 -17.77 21.32
CA THR A 60 0.82 -17.81 22.03
C THR A 60 2.04 -18.28 21.23
N PRO A 61 1.93 -19.16 20.20
CA PRO A 61 3.08 -19.50 19.35
C PRO A 61 3.75 -18.28 18.71
N ALA A 62 3.01 -17.19 18.48
CA ALA A 62 3.55 -15.96 17.90
C ALA A 62 4.63 -15.28 18.76
N PHE A 63 4.71 -15.61 20.06
CA PHE A 63 5.67 -15.03 21.00
C PHE A 63 6.90 -15.93 21.25
N ILE A 64 6.87 -17.18 20.82
CA ILE A 64 7.96 -18.14 21.02
C ILE A 64 9.07 -17.88 20.00
N HIS A 65 10.31 -17.67 20.44
CA HIS A 65 11.44 -17.43 19.53
C HIS A 65 12.62 -18.34 19.85
N PHE A 66 13.05 -19.11 18.86
CA PHE A 66 14.22 -19.99 18.91
C PHE A 66 15.48 -19.25 18.45
N GLY A 67 16.38 -18.94 19.37
CA GLY A 67 17.63 -18.22 19.11
C GLY A 67 17.51 -16.69 19.06
N LEU A 68 18.63 -16.04 19.37
CA LEU A 68 18.72 -14.57 19.48
C LEU A 68 18.49 -13.86 18.13
N MET A 69 19.08 -14.35 17.04
CA MET A 69 18.95 -13.72 15.72
C MET A 69 17.50 -13.78 15.22
N HIS A 70 16.82 -14.90 15.45
CA HIS A 70 15.42 -15.06 15.09
C HIS A 70 14.54 -14.03 15.81
N LEU A 71 14.75 -13.83 17.12
CA LEU A 71 14.08 -12.79 17.89
C LEU A 71 14.37 -11.40 17.32
N ILE A 72 15.65 -11.00 17.22
CA ILE A 72 16.04 -9.65 16.78
C ILE A 72 15.41 -9.28 15.44
N PHE A 73 15.50 -10.18 14.44
CA PHE A 73 14.92 -9.91 13.13
C PHE A 73 13.40 -9.76 13.19
N ASN A 74 12.70 -10.59 13.98
CA ASN A 74 11.26 -10.45 14.14
C ASN A 74 10.91 -9.11 14.80
N LEU A 75 11.56 -8.75 15.91
CA LEU A 75 11.25 -7.52 16.63
C LEU A 75 11.53 -6.27 15.80
N LEU A 76 12.57 -6.29 14.95
CA LEU A 76 12.87 -5.22 14.01
C LEU A 76 11.69 -4.99 13.06
N TRP A 77 11.13 -6.04 12.46
CA TRP A 77 10.00 -5.89 11.55
C TRP A 77 8.70 -5.53 12.24
N VAL A 78 8.46 -6.03 13.45
CA VAL A 78 7.32 -5.63 14.29
C VAL A 78 7.39 -4.14 14.62
N TRP A 79 8.59 -3.63 14.89
CA TRP A 79 8.81 -2.20 15.07
C TRP A 79 8.56 -1.44 13.77
N ASP A 80 9.29 -1.75 12.70
CA ASP A 80 9.27 -0.99 11.45
C ASP A 80 7.88 -0.98 10.78
N LEU A 81 7.28 -2.15 10.59
CA LEU A 81 5.98 -2.28 9.92
C LEU A 81 4.81 -2.02 10.87
N GLY A 82 4.93 -2.43 12.14
CA GLY A 82 3.87 -2.22 13.13
C GLY A 82 3.63 -0.75 13.40
N ILE A 83 4.69 0.07 13.50
CA ILE A 83 4.58 1.52 13.66
C ILE A 83 3.83 2.16 12.50
N VAL A 84 4.08 1.71 11.27
CA VAL A 84 3.35 2.22 10.10
C VAL A 84 1.86 1.96 10.25
N ILE A 85 1.45 0.75 10.62
CA ILE A 85 0.02 0.45 10.78
C ILE A 85 -0.57 1.17 12.00
N GLU A 86 0.08 1.13 13.15
CA GLU A 86 -0.42 1.74 14.39
C GLU A 86 -0.59 3.26 14.25
N ASN A 87 0.35 3.95 13.60
CA ASN A 87 0.25 5.40 13.37
C ASN A 87 -0.85 5.76 12.36
N ARG A 88 -1.11 4.91 11.38
CA ARG A 88 -2.06 5.20 10.28
C ARG A 88 -3.49 4.77 10.57
N LYS A 89 -3.66 3.66 11.30
CA LYS A 89 -4.95 3.02 11.56
C LYS A 89 -5.30 2.95 13.05
N GLY A 90 -4.36 3.31 13.93
CA GLY A 90 -4.54 3.31 15.37
C GLY A 90 -4.26 1.95 16.03
N PRO A 91 -4.09 1.94 17.37
CA PRO A 91 -3.71 0.76 18.13
C PRO A 91 -4.78 -0.34 18.11
N ARG A 92 -6.06 0.02 18.09
CA ARG A 92 -7.17 -0.96 18.04
C ARG A 92 -7.15 -1.78 16.76
N PHE A 93 -6.92 -1.12 15.63
CA PHE A 93 -6.81 -1.78 14.34
C PHE A 93 -5.59 -2.70 14.32
N TYR A 94 -4.43 -2.20 14.76
CA TYR A 94 -3.21 -3.00 14.76
C TYR A 94 -3.32 -4.22 15.69
N LEU A 95 -3.91 -4.08 16.87
CA LEU A 95 -4.18 -5.20 17.77
C LEU A 95 -5.11 -6.24 17.12
N GLY A 96 -6.21 -5.80 16.49
CA GLY A 96 -7.11 -6.70 15.75
C GLY A 96 -6.41 -7.41 14.59
N PHE A 97 -5.56 -6.69 13.86
CA PHE A 97 -4.74 -7.26 12.79
C PHE A 97 -3.78 -8.32 13.32
N PHE A 98 -3.06 -8.03 14.41
CA PHE A 98 -2.16 -8.97 15.07
C PHE A 98 -2.89 -10.25 15.47
N LEU A 99 -4.05 -10.13 16.13
CA LEU A 99 -4.84 -11.29 16.59
C LEU A 99 -5.24 -12.19 15.42
N VAL A 100 -5.79 -11.61 14.36
CA VAL A 100 -6.24 -12.37 13.18
C VAL A 100 -5.05 -13.00 12.45
N ALA A 101 -3.99 -12.22 12.19
CA ALA A 101 -2.82 -12.71 11.46
C ALA A 101 -2.11 -13.83 12.23
N ALA A 102 -1.95 -13.69 13.54
CA ALA A 102 -1.31 -14.70 14.39
C ALA A 102 -2.15 -15.99 14.42
N VAL A 103 -3.44 -15.90 14.72
CA VAL A 103 -4.32 -17.07 14.83
C VAL A 103 -4.40 -17.85 13.51
N ILE A 104 -4.63 -17.17 12.38
CA ILE A 104 -4.72 -17.84 11.08
C ILE A 104 -3.38 -18.48 10.69
N SER A 105 -2.27 -17.78 10.91
CA SER A 105 -0.94 -18.30 10.58
C SER A 105 -0.58 -19.53 11.42
N ASN A 106 -0.85 -19.48 12.73
CA ASN A 106 -0.55 -20.58 13.64
C ASN A 106 -1.41 -21.81 13.35
N ILE A 107 -2.72 -21.62 13.14
CA ILE A 107 -3.64 -22.71 12.76
C ILE A 107 -3.18 -23.35 11.45
N ALA A 108 -2.88 -22.55 10.43
CA ALA A 108 -2.44 -23.07 9.14
C ALA A 108 -1.13 -23.84 9.22
N GLN A 109 -0.15 -23.32 9.98
CA GLN A 109 1.10 -24.02 10.21
C GLN A 109 0.85 -25.40 10.82
N TYR A 110 0.09 -25.48 11.90
CA TYR A 110 -0.16 -26.75 12.57
C TYR A 110 -0.99 -27.72 11.72
N LEU A 111 -2.08 -27.25 11.09
CA LEU A 111 -2.91 -28.08 10.22
C LEU A 111 -2.14 -28.71 9.06
N LEU A 112 -1.15 -27.99 8.52
CA LEU A 112 -0.42 -28.41 7.32
C LEU A 112 0.86 -29.20 7.65
N THR A 113 1.33 -29.19 8.89
CA THR A 113 2.54 -29.94 9.29
C THR A 113 2.34 -30.96 10.40
N ASP A 114 1.19 -30.93 11.09
CA ASP A 114 0.88 -31.74 12.29
C ASP A 114 2.02 -31.72 13.33
N ASN A 115 2.69 -30.57 13.43
CA ASN A 115 3.88 -30.38 14.25
C ASN A 115 3.68 -29.15 15.15
N PRO A 116 3.61 -29.31 16.49
CA PRO A 116 3.41 -28.20 17.42
C PRO A 116 4.69 -27.41 17.72
N TYR A 117 5.88 -27.92 17.35
CA TYR A 117 7.18 -27.32 17.64
C TYR A 117 7.52 -26.18 16.66
N PHE A 118 6.70 -25.13 16.68
CA PHE A 118 6.96 -23.90 15.94
C PHE A 118 6.66 -22.67 16.80
N GLY A 119 7.17 -21.53 16.34
CA GLY A 119 7.01 -20.28 17.04
C GLY A 119 7.62 -19.12 16.27
N GLY A 120 7.12 -17.92 16.55
CA GLY A 120 7.69 -16.66 16.09
C GLY A 120 6.64 -15.73 15.52
N MET A 121 6.95 -14.43 15.50
CA MET A 121 6.03 -13.41 14.99
C MET A 121 6.01 -13.32 13.46
N SER A 122 6.75 -14.18 12.77
CA SER A 122 7.03 -14.07 11.34
C SER A 122 5.79 -14.20 10.45
N GLY A 123 4.81 -15.02 10.83
CA GLY A 123 3.49 -15.03 10.17
C GLY A 123 2.79 -13.68 10.24
N VAL A 124 2.77 -13.06 11.42
CA VAL A 124 2.22 -11.69 11.59
C VAL A 124 3.02 -10.69 10.74
N ILE A 125 4.35 -10.75 10.77
CA ILE A 125 5.23 -9.86 10.02
C ILE A 125 4.96 -9.93 8.51
N TYR A 126 4.81 -11.14 7.95
CA TYR A 126 4.43 -11.29 6.54
C TYR A 126 3.05 -10.73 6.23
N GLY A 127 2.12 -10.80 7.19
CA GLY A 127 0.85 -10.07 7.15
C GLY A 127 1.03 -8.55 7.14
N LEU A 128 1.82 -7.99 8.05
CA LEU A 128 2.09 -6.55 8.11
C LEU A 128 2.75 -6.07 6.81
N PHE A 129 3.75 -6.81 6.33
CA PHE A 129 4.47 -6.54 5.11
C PHE A 129 3.52 -6.47 3.91
N SER A 130 2.75 -7.51 3.68
CA SER A 130 1.83 -7.59 2.55
C SER A 130 0.71 -6.54 2.66
N TYR A 131 0.20 -6.29 3.87
CA TYR A 131 -0.81 -5.26 4.08
C TYR A 131 -0.27 -3.87 3.73
N VAL A 132 0.87 -3.47 4.30
CA VAL A 132 1.50 -2.17 4.04
C VAL A 132 1.88 -2.06 2.55
N TRP A 133 2.36 -3.14 1.94
CA TRP A 133 2.77 -3.14 0.54
C TRP A 133 1.60 -2.89 -0.40
N ILE A 134 0.52 -3.65 -0.23
CA ILE A 134 -0.67 -3.56 -1.06
C ILE A 134 -1.39 -2.24 -0.76
N ARG A 135 -1.65 -1.88 0.50
CA ARG A 135 -2.24 -0.58 0.84
C ARG A 135 -1.44 0.58 0.25
N GLY A 136 -0.12 0.59 0.40
CA GLY A 136 0.74 1.65 -0.14
C GLY A 136 0.73 1.74 -1.67
N ARG A 137 0.38 0.66 -2.39
CA ARG A 137 0.25 0.65 -3.86
C ARG A 137 -1.08 1.24 -4.36
N TYR A 138 -2.15 1.09 -3.59
CA TYR A 138 -3.50 1.50 -3.99
C TYR A 138 -3.98 2.79 -3.29
N ASP A 139 -3.45 3.07 -2.10
CA ASP A 139 -3.88 4.19 -1.24
C ASP A 139 -2.72 5.15 -1.02
N ALA A 140 -2.75 6.23 -1.79
CA ALA A 140 -1.79 7.30 -1.68
C ALA A 140 -1.80 7.97 -0.29
N ALA A 141 -3.00 8.22 0.23
CA ALA A 141 -3.20 8.89 1.52
C ALA A 141 -2.70 8.04 2.69
N PHE A 142 -2.74 6.70 2.55
CA PHE A 142 -2.13 5.79 3.52
C PHE A 142 -0.63 6.02 3.67
N ASN A 143 0.06 6.43 2.60
CA ASN A 143 1.49 6.78 2.60
C ASN A 143 2.35 5.69 3.29
N GLY A 144 2.04 4.43 2.98
CA GLY A 144 2.77 3.22 3.40
C GLY A 144 3.83 2.79 2.39
N ILE A 145 4.52 3.75 1.78
CA ILE A 145 5.44 3.46 0.68
C ILE A 145 6.65 2.72 1.25
N MET A 146 6.91 1.49 0.76
CA MET A 146 8.11 0.72 1.10
C MET A 146 9.20 0.84 0.03
N ARG A 147 10.47 0.79 0.43
CA ARG A 147 11.61 0.75 -0.50
C ARG A 147 11.55 -0.54 -1.31
N LYS A 148 11.89 -0.49 -2.62
CA LYS A 148 12.01 -1.70 -3.45
C LYS A 148 12.98 -2.71 -2.82
N ALA A 149 14.09 -2.24 -2.27
CA ALA A 149 15.05 -3.08 -1.56
C ALA A 149 14.39 -3.87 -0.41
N THR A 150 13.52 -3.23 0.39
CA THR A 150 12.76 -3.90 1.46
C THR A 150 11.82 -4.96 0.91
N VAL A 151 11.06 -4.63 -0.13
CA VAL A 151 10.14 -5.59 -0.77
C VAL A 151 10.90 -6.78 -1.36
N ASN A 152 11.96 -6.52 -2.13
CA ASN A 152 12.78 -7.55 -2.74
C ASN A 152 13.44 -8.44 -1.68
N MET A 153 13.97 -7.85 -0.60
CA MET A 153 14.55 -8.60 0.50
C MET A 153 13.50 -9.45 1.22
N MET A 154 12.31 -8.93 1.53
CA MET A 154 11.25 -9.70 2.20
C MET A 154 10.75 -10.87 1.34
N LEU A 155 10.63 -10.68 0.03
CA LEU A 155 10.26 -11.73 -0.91
C LEU A 155 11.39 -12.74 -1.14
N ALA A 156 12.64 -12.28 -1.27
CA ALA A 156 13.80 -13.16 -1.39
C ALA A 156 14.00 -14.00 -0.12
N TRP A 157 13.84 -13.37 1.06
CA TRP A 157 13.85 -14.06 2.34
C TRP A 157 12.72 -15.09 2.44
N PHE A 158 11.52 -14.75 1.97
CA PHE A 158 10.39 -15.69 1.93
C PHE A 158 10.72 -16.94 1.12
N VAL A 159 11.26 -16.75 -0.09
CA VAL A 159 11.67 -17.87 -0.96
C VAL A 159 12.79 -18.66 -0.31
N LEU A 160 13.78 -17.98 0.28
CA LEU A 160 14.89 -18.62 0.98
C LEU A 160 14.41 -19.50 2.14
N CYS A 161 13.42 -19.04 2.93
CA CYS A 161 12.83 -19.82 4.01
C CYS A 161 12.23 -21.15 3.50
N TRP A 162 11.59 -21.13 2.32
CA TRP A 162 11.02 -22.31 1.69
C TRP A 162 12.06 -23.31 1.17
N THR A 163 13.32 -22.90 0.97
CA THR A 163 14.38 -23.80 0.48
C THR A 163 14.87 -24.81 1.53
N GLY A 164 14.61 -24.56 2.83
CA GLY A 164 15.15 -25.35 3.94
C GLY A 164 16.60 -25.07 4.30
N LEU A 165 17.31 -24.19 3.57
CA LEU A 165 18.73 -23.85 3.83
C LEU A 165 18.95 -23.16 5.18
N LEU A 166 17.91 -22.61 5.78
CA LEU A 166 17.95 -21.87 7.04
C LEU A 166 17.46 -22.72 8.24
N GLY A 167 17.26 -24.02 8.05
CA GLY A 167 16.71 -24.93 9.06
C GLY A 167 15.18 -24.99 9.06
N PRO A 168 14.58 -25.57 10.11
CA PRO A 168 13.13 -25.74 10.20
C PRO A 168 12.45 -24.38 10.41
N ILE A 169 11.75 -23.90 9.38
CA ILE A 169 11.00 -22.64 9.39
C ILE A 169 9.51 -22.94 9.25
N ALA A 170 8.70 -22.18 10.00
CA ALA A 170 7.24 -22.19 9.91
C ALA A 170 6.75 -21.54 8.59
N ASN A 171 7.07 -22.18 7.48
CA ASN A 171 6.83 -21.66 6.14
C ASN A 171 5.34 -21.48 5.82
N TRP A 172 4.46 -22.34 6.35
CA TRP A 172 3.02 -22.18 6.21
C TRP A 172 2.46 -21.02 7.02
N ALA A 173 3.04 -20.72 8.19
CA ALA A 173 2.73 -19.49 8.93
C ALA A 173 3.10 -18.24 8.11
N HIS A 174 4.27 -18.22 7.46
CA HIS A 174 4.68 -17.11 6.58
C HIS A 174 3.70 -16.92 5.42
N THR A 175 3.38 -18.01 4.71
CA THR A 175 2.49 -17.99 3.55
C THR A 175 1.11 -17.49 3.93
N MET A 176 0.52 -18.02 5.01
CA MET A 176 -0.82 -17.60 5.41
C MET A 176 -0.85 -16.18 5.98
N GLY A 177 0.19 -15.78 6.72
CA GLY A 177 0.37 -14.40 7.11
C GLY A 177 0.35 -13.44 5.91
N LEU A 178 1.18 -13.73 4.90
CA LEU A 178 1.26 -12.97 3.65
C LEU A 178 -0.10 -12.88 2.94
N LEU A 179 -0.84 -13.99 2.87
CA LEU A 179 -2.15 -14.02 2.24
C LEU A 179 -3.20 -13.22 3.02
N VAL A 180 -3.22 -13.34 4.35
CA VAL A 180 -4.14 -12.57 5.21
C VAL A 180 -3.92 -11.07 5.03
N GLY A 181 -2.67 -10.61 5.12
CA GLY A 181 -2.37 -9.18 4.98
C GLY A 181 -2.69 -8.63 3.59
N ALA A 182 -2.32 -9.37 2.53
CA ALA A 182 -2.64 -9.00 1.16
C ALA A 182 -4.16 -8.94 0.90
N ALA A 183 -4.89 -9.97 1.33
CA ALA A 183 -6.34 -10.04 1.17
C ALA A 183 -7.04 -8.93 1.95
N TRP A 184 -6.64 -8.68 3.20
CA TRP A 184 -7.20 -7.61 4.01
C TRP A 184 -6.99 -6.24 3.35
N ALA A 185 -5.76 -5.95 2.93
CA ALA A 185 -5.45 -4.70 2.23
C ALA A 185 -6.26 -4.54 0.95
N TYR A 186 -6.31 -5.59 0.11
CA TYR A 186 -7.05 -5.59 -1.14
C TYR A 186 -8.55 -5.36 -0.94
N ILE A 187 -9.17 -6.06 0.01
CA ILE A 187 -10.60 -5.89 0.35
C ILE A 187 -10.87 -4.46 0.82
N GLU A 188 -10.03 -3.91 1.70
CA GLU A 188 -10.21 -2.53 2.14
C GLU A 188 -9.98 -1.52 1.01
N CYS A 189 -9.01 -1.74 0.10
CA CYS A 189 -8.80 -0.85 -1.04
C CYS A 189 -10.01 -0.89 -1.98
N LYS A 190 -10.56 -2.08 -2.25
CA LYS A 190 -11.77 -2.26 -3.05
C LYS A 190 -12.98 -1.57 -2.42
N LYS A 191 -13.18 -1.69 -1.10
CA LYS A 191 -14.26 -1.01 -0.37
C LYS A 191 -14.16 0.51 -0.45
N LEU A 192 -12.95 1.04 -0.54
CA LEU A 192 -12.68 2.47 -0.66
C LEU A 192 -12.65 2.98 -2.11
N GLY A 193 -12.92 2.11 -3.10
CA GLY A 193 -12.85 2.48 -4.52
C GLY A 193 -11.44 2.86 -5.00
N LEU A 194 -10.40 2.44 -4.28
CA LEU A 194 -9.02 2.85 -4.56
C LEU A 194 -8.40 2.02 -5.69
N THR A 195 -8.06 2.69 -6.79
CA THR A 195 -7.25 2.14 -7.88
C THR A 195 -5.79 2.58 -7.75
N GLN A 196 -4.86 1.82 -8.32
CA GLN A 196 -3.40 1.99 -8.18
C GLN A 196 -2.83 3.36 -8.68
N SER A 197 -3.66 4.29 -9.16
CA SER A 197 -3.23 5.37 -10.07
C SER A 197 -2.79 6.69 -9.41
N SER A 198 -2.91 6.91 -8.10
CA SER A 198 -2.79 8.27 -7.54
C SER A 198 -1.85 8.47 -6.34
N LEU A 199 -0.65 7.85 -6.32
CA LEU A 199 0.33 8.02 -5.22
C LEU A 199 0.74 9.49 -4.97
N PRO A 200 0.99 9.91 -3.71
CA PRO A 200 1.42 11.27 -3.40
C PRO A 200 2.88 11.47 -3.81
N LEU A 201 3.23 12.70 -4.16
CA LEU A 201 4.60 13.05 -4.50
C LEU A 201 5.51 12.94 -3.25
N PRO A 202 6.70 12.34 -3.36
CA PRO A 202 7.63 12.23 -2.24
C PRO A 202 8.26 13.60 -1.91
N ALA A 203 8.74 13.77 -0.67
CA ALA A 203 9.30 15.05 -0.18
C ALA A 203 10.55 15.53 -0.96
N ASN A 204 11.23 14.65 -1.68
CA ASN A 204 12.37 14.93 -2.55
C ASN A 204 12.00 15.00 -4.05
N ALA A 205 10.72 15.17 -4.36
CA ALA A 205 10.16 15.23 -5.72
C ALA A 205 10.98 16.03 -6.74
N ALA A 206 11.52 17.19 -6.32
CA ALA A 206 12.30 18.07 -7.20
C ALA A 206 13.68 17.53 -7.58
N GLN A 207 14.30 16.68 -6.76
CA GLN A 207 15.63 16.11 -7.03
C GLN A 207 15.61 14.94 -8.01
N ASN A 208 14.45 14.28 -8.14
CA ASN A 208 14.29 13.13 -9.02
C ASN A 208 13.29 13.40 -10.15
N LEU A 209 13.17 14.66 -10.54
CA LEU A 209 12.35 15.06 -11.66
C LEU A 209 13.10 14.76 -12.97
N GLU A 210 12.49 13.94 -13.81
CA GLU A 210 12.98 13.61 -15.13
C GLU A 210 11.93 14.02 -16.17
N TYR A 211 12.37 14.40 -17.38
CA TYR A 211 11.44 14.48 -18.50
C TYR A 211 11.04 13.08 -18.97
N PHE A 212 9.92 13.00 -19.68
CA PHE A 212 9.42 11.73 -20.21
C PHE A 212 10.49 11.02 -21.05
N SER A 213 10.80 9.77 -20.71
CA SER A 213 11.53 8.86 -21.59
C SER A 213 10.63 8.36 -22.72
N THR A 214 11.20 7.72 -23.75
CA THR A 214 10.41 7.07 -24.82
C THR A 214 9.40 6.08 -24.25
N ALA A 215 9.75 5.33 -23.21
CA ALA A 215 8.84 4.39 -22.56
C ALA A 215 7.68 5.11 -21.85
N ASP A 216 7.94 6.26 -21.23
CA ASP A 216 6.90 7.07 -20.58
C ASP A 216 5.93 7.66 -21.61
N ILE A 217 6.45 8.12 -22.75
CA ILE A 217 5.64 8.61 -23.89
C ILE A 217 4.73 7.49 -24.41
N LEU A 218 5.29 6.31 -24.70
CA LEU A 218 4.51 5.18 -25.21
C LEU A 218 3.41 4.75 -24.23
N LYS A 219 3.71 4.76 -22.93
CA LYS A 219 2.72 4.47 -21.90
C LYS A 219 1.61 5.52 -21.86
N ALA A 220 1.96 6.81 -21.88
CA ALA A 220 0.99 7.89 -21.91
C ALA A 220 0.11 7.83 -23.17
N GLU A 221 0.69 7.59 -24.35
CA GLU A 221 -0.06 7.42 -25.59
C GLU A 221 -1.00 6.21 -25.55
N SER A 222 -0.59 5.08 -24.96
CA SER A 222 -1.50 3.93 -24.82
C SER A 222 -2.76 4.25 -24.01
N LEU A 223 -2.62 5.11 -22.99
CA LEU A 223 -3.73 5.58 -22.16
C LEU A 223 -4.58 6.61 -22.91
N ARG A 224 -3.95 7.54 -23.64
CA ARG A 224 -4.64 8.50 -24.52
C ARG A 224 -5.44 7.80 -25.61
N ASP A 225 -4.86 6.79 -26.23
CA ASP A 225 -5.48 5.98 -27.29
C ASP A 225 -6.76 5.32 -26.78
N TRP A 226 -6.75 4.77 -25.57
CA TRP A 226 -7.94 4.17 -24.97
C TRP A 226 -9.10 5.18 -24.84
N VAL A 227 -8.82 6.42 -24.40
CA VAL A 227 -9.84 7.48 -24.31
C VAL A 227 -10.25 7.96 -25.71
N ARG A 228 -9.29 8.16 -26.61
CA ARG A 228 -9.54 8.62 -27.99
C ARG A 228 -10.41 7.63 -28.77
N GLN A 229 -10.27 6.34 -28.51
CA GLN A 229 -11.09 5.28 -29.12
C GLN A 229 -12.54 5.27 -28.63
N GLN A 230 -12.88 6.00 -27.56
CA GLN A 230 -14.27 6.18 -27.13
C GLN A 230 -15.05 7.13 -28.06
N TYR A 231 -14.36 7.92 -28.90
CA TYR A 231 -14.99 8.66 -29.98
C TYR A 231 -15.27 7.77 -31.19
N LEU A 232 -16.38 8.08 -31.89
CA LEU A 232 -16.58 7.63 -33.27
C LEU A 232 -15.40 8.06 -34.16
N PRO A 233 -14.96 7.26 -35.14
CA PRO A 233 -13.79 7.55 -35.97
C PRO A 233 -13.75 8.98 -36.53
N GLU A 234 -14.87 9.47 -37.03
CA GLU A 234 -15.07 10.81 -37.61
C GLU A 234 -14.99 11.94 -36.58
N ALA A 235 -15.22 11.66 -35.30
CA ALA A 235 -15.20 12.64 -34.22
C ALA A 235 -13.86 12.67 -33.46
N ARG A 236 -12.92 11.76 -33.77
CA ARG A 236 -11.65 11.63 -33.03
C ARG A 236 -10.80 12.89 -33.01
N ALA A 237 -10.88 13.73 -34.04
CA ALA A 237 -10.18 15.02 -34.10
C ALA A 237 -10.60 15.98 -32.96
N GLN A 238 -11.79 15.80 -32.37
CA GLN A 238 -12.22 16.62 -31.24
C GLN A 238 -11.34 16.38 -30.00
N PHE A 239 -10.74 15.20 -29.87
CA PHE A 239 -9.87 14.84 -28.75
C PHE A 239 -8.62 15.75 -28.63
N ASP A 240 -8.22 16.43 -29.69
CA ASP A 240 -7.04 17.31 -29.67
C ASP A 240 -7.33 18.67 -29.00
N THR A 241 -8.62 18.98 -28.77
CA THR A 241 -9.07 20.21 -28.10
C THR A 241 -9.27 19.98 -26.60
N ILE A 242 -9.09 21.04 -25.79
CA ILE A 242 -9.41 21.01 -24.35
C ILE A 242 -10.87 20.61 -24.14
N GLU A 243 -11.80 21.22 -24.88
CA GLU A 243 -13.22 20.95 -24.78
C GLU A 243 -13.55 19.49 -25.08
N GLY A 244 -12.99 18.93 -26.16
CA GLY A 244 -13.20 17.54 -26.52
C GLY A 244 -12.62 16.55 -25.50
N LYS A 245 -11.48 16.87 -24.87
CA LYS A 245 -10.94 16.05 -23.77
C LYS A 245 -11.87 16.04 -22.55
N LEU A 246 -12.38 17.19 -22.13
CA LEU A 246 -13.29 17.27 -20.99
C LEU A 246 -14.62 16.58 -21.30
N LYS A 247 -15.20 16.82 -22.47
CA LYS A 247 -16.48 16.24 -22.89
C LYS A 247 -16.43 14.71 -22.96
N ILE A 248 -15.35 14.13 -23.50
CA ILE A 248 -15.26 12.66 -23.56
C ILE A 248 -15.07 12.05 -22.18
N ILE A 249 -14.34 12.71 -21.28
CA ILE A 249 -14.23 12.27 -19.88
C ILE A 249 -15.61 12.24 -19.22
N GLU A 250 -16.43 13.29 -19.41
CA GLU A 250 -17.80 13.33 -18.88
C GLU A 250 -18.66 12.19 -19.43
N VAL A 251 -18.64 11.98 -20.76
CA VAL A 251 -19.39 10.89 -21.40
C VAL A 251 -18.96 9.52 -20.88
N ILE A 252 -17.65 9.29 -20.73
CA ILE A 252 -17.13 8.05 -20.17
C ILE A 252 -17.66 7.90 -18.73
N LEU A 253 -17.54 8.92 -17.88
CA LEU A 253 -17.96 8.81 -16.48
C LEU A 253 -19.48 8.59 -16.32
N GLN A 254 -20.31 9.11 -17.24
CA GLN A 254 -21.75 8.84 -17.27
C GLN A 254 -22.09 7.37 -17.58
N GLN A 255 -21.28 6.69 -18.39
CA GLN A 255 -21.52 5.28 -18.73
C GLN A 255 -21.22 4.33 -17.56
N LYS A 256 -20.19 4.65 -16.78
CA LYS A 256 -19.74 3.82 -15.66
C LYS A 256 -18.98 4.66 -14.63
N PRO A 257 -19.39 4.62 -13.35
CA PRO A 257 -18.75 5.41 -12.29
C PRO A 257 -17.32 4.96 -12.05
N ILE A 258 -16.47 5.86 -11.56
CA ILE A 258 -15.01 5.66 -11.49
C ILE A 258 -14.62 4.49 -10.58
N GLU A 259 -15.37 4.23 -9.50
CA GLU A 259 -15.05 3.19 -8.52
C GLU A 259 -15.35 1.78 -9.07
N ALA A 260 -16.18 1.69 -10.11
CA ALA A 260 -16.42 0.46 -10.83
C ALA A 260 -15.38 0.22 -11.93
N ARG A 261 -14.51 1.19 -12.24
CA ARG A 261 -13.55 1.12 -13.35
C ARG A 261 -12.23 0.45 -12.93
N PRO A 262 -11.62 -0.34 -13.83
CA PRO A 262 -10.28 -0.86 -13.61
C PRO A 262 -9.24 0.27 -13.61
N ALA A 263 -8.11 0.04 -12.92
CA ALA A 263 -7.12 1.08 -12.64
C ALA A 263 -6.54 1.77 -13.89
N HIS A 264 -6.41 1.07 -15.01
CA HIS A 264 -5.87 1.65 -16.24
C HIS A 264 -6.82 2.66 -16.88
N GLU A 265 -8.14 2.46 -16.80
CA GLU A 265 -9.13 3.44 -17.30
C GLU A 265 -9.12 4.69 -16.43
N VAL A 266 -9.05 4.51 -15.11
CA VAL A 266 -8.95 5.62 -14.15
C VAL A 266 -7.70 6.46 -14.44
N GLN A 267 -6.56 5.79 -14.63
CA GLN A 267 -5.32 6.45 -15.01
C GLN A 267 -5.45 7.18 -16.36
N ALA A 268 -6.14 6.58 -17.34
CA ALA A 268 -6.34 7.21 -18.63
C ALA A 268 -7.13 8.52 -18.53
N LEU A 269 -8.17 8.57 -17.69
CA LEU A 269 -8.92 9.80 -17.44
C LEU A 269 -8.07 10.87 -16.74
N GLU A 270 -7.24 10.48 -15.76
CA GLU A 270 -6.31 11.40 -15.09
C GLU A 270 -5.28 12.00 -16.06
N ILE A 271 -4.74 11.18 -16.99
CA ILE A 271 -3.82 11.62 -18.03
C ILE A 271 -4.48 12.60 -18.99
N VAL A 272 -5.67 12.29 -19.50
CA VAL A 272 -6.35 13.16 -20.46
C VAL A 272 -6.82 14.46 -19.82
N PHE A 273 -7.24 14.44 -18.55
CA PHE A 273 -7.53 15.67 -17.81
C PHE A 273 -6.28 16.53 -17.63
N ALA A 274 -5.14 15.91 -17.28
CA ALA A 274 -3.87 16.60 -17.19
C ALA A 274 -3.35 17.12 -18.54
N ASP A 275 -3.61 16.42 -19.65
CA ASP A 275 -3.31 16.93 -21.00
C ASP A 275 -4.06 18.23 -21.30
N ALA A 276 -5.31 18.34 -20.86
CA ALA A 276 -6.06 19.58 -20.97
C ALA A 276 -5.42 20.69 -20.13
N LEU A 277 -4.96 20.39 -18.91
CA LEU A 277 -4.29 21.36 -18.04
C LEU A 277 -2.95 21.82 -18.66
N VAL A 278 -2.16 20.88 -19.17
CA VAL A 278 -0.91 21.15 -19.89
C VAL A 278 -1.15 22.07 -21.08
N GLN A 279 -2.19 21.79 -21.87
CA GLN A 279 -2.56 22.60 -23.05
C GLN A 279 -2.96 24.04 -22.67
N GLU A 280 -3.65 24.23 -21.55
CA GLU A 280 -4.11 25.55 -21.06
C GLU A 280 -3.05 26.35 -20.29
N THR A 281 -2.15 25.67 -19.60
CA THR A 281 -1.17 26.30 -18.70
C THR A 281 0.23 26.41 -19.30
N GLY A 282 0.53 25.65 -20.35
CA GLY A 282 1.86 25.60 -20.96
C GLY A 282 2.89 24.78 -20.15
N LEU A 283 2.47 24.10 -19.08
CA LEU A 283 3.30 23.18 -18.31
C LEU A 283 3.85 22.04 -19.19
N LYS A 284 4.88 21.35 -18.71
CA LYS A 284 5.49 20.20 -19.38
C LYS A 284 5.20 18.92 -18.63
N TRP A 285 5.09 17.83 -19.38
CA TRP A 285 5.05 16.49 -18.81
C TRP A 285 6.43 16.12 -18.27
N ALA A 286 6.43 15.59 -17.04
CA ALA A 286 7.61 15.07 -16.39
C ALA A 286 7.25 13.85 -15.54
N VAL A 287 8.25 13.15 -15.08
CA VAL A 287 8.16 12.00 -14.21
C VAL A 287 8.94 12.28 -12.95
N ILE A 288 8.41 11.87 -11.81
CA ILE A 288 9.23 11.68 -10.61
C ILE A 288 9.60 10.21 -10.56
N ASP A 289 10.89 9.92 -10.69
CA ASP A 289 11.42 8.58 -10.43
C ASP A 289 11.85 8.50 -8.96
N ASN A 290 11.24 7.64 -8.16
CA ASN A 290 11.59 7.56 -6.73
C ASN A 290 12.26 6.24 -6.36
N ASP A 291 12.99 5.63 -7.29
CA ASP A 291 13.50 4.25 -7.26
C ASP A 291 12.39 3.20 -7.12
N ARG A 292 11.15 3.58 -6.79
CA ARG A 292 10.02 2.68 -6.50
C ARG A 292 9.03 2.63 -7.66
N GLN A 293 8.81 3.76 -8.32
CA GLN A 293 7.90 3.91 -9.44
C GLN A 293 8.13 5.26 -10.13
N ARG A 294 7.73 5.30 -11.41
CA ARG A 294 7.71 6.50 -12.23
C ARG A 294 6.31 7.12 -12.15
N ILE A 295 6.20 8.26 -11.48
CA ILE A 295 4.94 8.98 -11.26
C ILE A 295 4.86 10.12 -12.26
N PHE A 296 3.83 10.14 -13.11
CA PHE A 296 3.64 11.22 -14.08
C PHE A 296 3.16 12.48 -13.36
N VAL A 297 3.75 13.61 -13.73
CA VAL A 297 3.51 14.94 -13.15
C VAL A 297 3.55 16.00 -14.24
N MET A 298 3.07 17.19 -13.91
CA MET A 298 3.23 18.39 -14.72
C MET A 298 4.25 19.31 -14.05
N THR A 299 5.12 19.96 -14.82
CA THR A 299 6.17 20.84 -14.28
C THR A 299 6.37 22.10 -15.12
N THR A 300 6.92 23.15 -14.52
CA THR A 300 7.44 24.31 -15.26
C THR A 300 8.73 23.94 -16.00
N ALA A 301 9.02 24.68 -17.07
CA ALA A 301 10.32 24.60 -17.76
C ALA A 301 11.43 25.38 -17.01
N ASP A 302 11.05 26.36 -16.19
CA ASP A 302 11.97 27.24 -15.46
C ASP A 302 12.64 26.54 -14.27
N ALA A 303 13.86 26.96 -13.94
CA ALA A 303 14.60 26.51 -12.77
C ALA A 303 14.46 27.52 -11.61
N PRO A 304 14.07 27.08 -10.39
CA PRO A 304 13.78 25.71 -9.99
C PRO A 304 12.35 25.25 -10.41
N PRO A 305 12.19 23.99 -10.86
CA PRO A 305 10.91 23.50 -11.36
C PRO A 305 9.82 23.50 -10.28
N VAL A 306 8.59 23.84 -10.67
CA VAL A 306 7.38 23.71 -9.85
C VAL A 306 6.61 22.49 -10.31
N ILE A 307 6.40 21.55 -9.40
CA ILE A 307 5.79 20.25 -9.71
C ILE A 307 4.32 20.23 -9.27
N PHE A 308 3.45 19.80 -10.17
CA PHE A 308 2.04 19.58 -9.95
C PHE A 308 1.71 18.10 -10.16
N SER A 309 1.18 17.44 -9.14
CA SER A 309 0.62 16.08 -9.26
C SER A 309 -0.62 16.07 -10.14
N LEU A 310 -0.91 14.93 -10.77
CA LEU A 310 -2.17 14.74 -11.50
C LEU A 310 -3.35 14.89 -10.55
N VAL A 311 -4.46 15.41 -11.07
CA VAL A 311 -5.70 15.52 -10.30
C VAL A 311 -6.20 14.12 -10.00
N PRO A 312 -6.37 13.74 -8.72
CA PRO A 312 -6.84 12.41 -8.38
C PRO A 312 -8.21 12.15 -9.00
N ALA A 313 -8.39 10.95 -9.51
CA ALA A 313 -9.64 10.42 -10.04
C ALA A 313 -10.85 10.67 -9.12
N SER A 314 -10.67 10.57 -7.79
CA SER A 314 -11.72 10.88 -6.82
C SER A 314 -12.25 12.32 -6.92
N LYS A 315 -11.39 13.29 -7.24
CA LYS A 315 -11.80 14.69 -7.48
C LYS A 315 -12.54 14.84 -8.82
N ILE A 316 -12.08 14.12 -9.85
CA ILE A 316 -12.77 14.07 -11.15
C ILE A 316 -14.19 13.51 -10.95
N MET A 317 -14.31 12.46 -10.13
CA MET A 317 -15.59 11.83 -9.85
C MET A 317 -16.52 12.68 -9.00
N GLN A 318 -16.02 13.35 -7.95
CA GLN A 318 -16.83 14.25 -7.14
C GLN A 318 -17.48 15.33 -8.01
N ALA A 319 -16.72 15.90 -8.96
CA ALA A 319 -17.26 16.85 -9.93
C ALA A 319 -18.40 16.25 -10.76
N VAL A 320 -18.32 14.97 -11.18
CA VAL A 320 -19.42 14.35 -11.94
C VAL A 320 -20.62 14.02 -11.06
N ILE A 321 -20.47 13.58 -9.81
CA ILE A 321 -21.62 13.32 -8.91
C ILE A 321 -22.40 14.62 -8.64
N ASP A 322 -21.67 15.73 -8.47
CA ASP A 322 -22.24 17.03 -8.19
C ASP A 322 -22.99 17.63 -9.40
N THR A 323 -22.93 17.01 -10.59
CA THR A 323 -23.74 17.44 -11.77
C THR A 323 -25.24 17.18 -11.63
N ASN A 324 -25.71 16.65 -10.50
CA ASN A 324 -27.12 16.79 -10.15
C ASN A 324 -27.47 18.17 -9.57
N LYS A 325 -26.49 18.98 -9.07
CA LYS A 325 -26.68 20.33 -8.49
C LYS A 325 -25.39 21.22 -8.45
N ASP A 326 -24.79 21.59 -9.59
CA ASP A 326 -23.91 22.78 -9.75
C ASP A 326 -22.36 22.68 -9.74
N ALA A 327 -21.73 21.51 -9.92
CA ALA A 327 -20.32 21.47 -10.35
C ALA A 327 -20.14 20.62 -11.63
N ASN A 328 -19.75 21.25 -12.74
CA ASN A 328 -19.43 20.57 -14.01
C ASN A 328 -17.89 20.36 -14.09
N LEU A 329 -17.40 19.34 -14.82
CA LEU A 329 -15.96 19.05 -14.98
C LEU A 329 -15.17 20.28 -15.48
N ALA A 330 -15.80 21.15 -16.27
CA ALA A 330 -15.27 22.44 -16.69
C ALA A 330 -14.99 23.41 -15.52
N ALA A 331 -15.78 23.37 -14.45
CA ALA A 331 -15.55 24.16 -13.23
C ALA A 331 -14.31 23.64 -12.49
N LEU A 332 -14.21 22.32 -12.30
CA LEU A 332 -13.01 21.69 -11.72
C LEU A 332 -11.76 22.03 -12.53
N PHE A 333 -11.87 21.99 -13.85
CA PHE A 333 -10.80 22.38 -14.76
C PHE A 333 -10.39 23.84 -14.55
N LYS A 334 -11.34 24.79 -14.56
CA LYS A 334 -11.08 26.21 -14.33
C LYS A 334 -10.43 26.47 -12.96
N THR A 335 -10.95 25.86 -11.89
CA THR A 335 -10.35 25.98 -10.55
C THR A 335 -8.94 25.43 -10.52
N SER A 336 -8.69 24.29 -11.17
CA SER A 336 -7.35 23.68 -11.25
C SER A 336 -6.37 24.60 -11.99
N VAL A 337 -6.79 25.18 -13.12
CA VAL A 337 -6.00 26.16 -13.88
C VAL A 337 -5.70 27.40 -13.05
N GLN A 338 -6.70 27.93 -12.34
CA GLN A 338 -6.53 29.08 -11.46
C GLN A 338 -5.53 28.78 -10.34
N THR A 339 -5.69 27.66 -9.64
CA THR A 339 -4.76 27.23 -8.60
C THR A 339 -3.33 27.06 -9.14
N ILE A 340 -3.16 26.50 -10.34
CA ILE A 340 -1.85 26.40 -10.98
C ILE A 340 -1.26 27.81 -11.21
N ARG A 341 -2.02 28.72 -11.83
CA ARG A 341 -1.56 30.08 -12.12
C ARG A 341 -1.22 30.87 -10.85
N GLU A 342 -2.03 30.76 -9.80
CA GLU A 342 -1.76 31.40 -8.50
C GLU A 342 -0.47 30.87 -7.86
N ASN A 343 -0.24 29.56 -7.89
CA ASN A 343 1.00 28.96 -7.38
C ASN A 343 2.24 29.43 -8.16
N LEU A 344 2.11 29.61 -9.49
CA LEU A 344 3.19 30.13 -10.32
C LEU A 344 3.48 31.60 -10.00
N GLN A 345 2.44 32.44 -9.84
CA GLN A 345 2.58 33.86 -9.50
C GLN A 345 3.16 34.10 -8.10
N GLN A 346 2.76 33.30 -7.12
CA GLN A 346 3.31 33.41 -5.77
C GLN A 346 4.82 33.15 -5.77
N ARG A 347 5.30 32.20 -6.57
CA ARG A 347 6.74 31.94 -6.71
C ARG A 347 7.50 33.09 -7.38
N THR A 348 6.96 33.70 -8.42
CA THR A 348 7.62 34.85 -9.08
C THR A 348 7.74 36.07 -8.16
N ASN A 349 6.87 36.20 -7.15
CA ASN A 349 6.91 37.32 -6.20
C ASN A 349 7.78 37.04 -4.96
N THR A 350 8.22 35.80 -4.74
CA THR A 350 9.04 35.38 -3.58
C THR A 350 10.48 35.02 -3.93
N GLY A 351 10.82 34.99 -5.21
CA GLY A 351 12.20 34.91 -5.71
C GLY A 351 12.71 36.29 -6.07
#